data_AF-A0A2Z6D2Q9-F1
#
_entry.id   AF-A0A2Z6D2Q9-F1
#
_cell.length_a   1.000
_cell.length_b   1.000
_cell.length_c   1.000
_cell.angle_alpha   90.00
_cell.angle_beta   90.00
_cell.angle_gamma   90.00
#
_symmetry.space_group_name_H-M   'P 1'
#
loop_
_entity.id
_entity.type
_entity.pdbx_description
1 polymer ?
#
loop_
_entity_poly.entity_id
_entity_poly.type
_entity_poly.pdbx_seq_one_letter_code
_entity_poly.pdbx_strand_id
1 'polypeptide(L)'
;MSTIYQELLSHWASLAPEECSTTERDYKFKVKILPTVEKRNSNNASRVVSSENIEWRLSTHEGQALEQLNFLLLTIINHCAARHSSIGFTFGELGTTAVICNGLKSQPQLHPAIAALDAYIRLLEF
;
A
#
# COMPACT_ATOMS: atom_id res chain seq x y z
N MET A 1 6.28 -4.17 -17.22
CA MET A 1 5.22 -4.38 -16.21
C MET A 1 5.91 -4.46 -14.87
N SER A 2 5.52 -3.68 -13.86
CA SER A 2 6.14 -3.81 -12.53
C SER A 2 5.53 -5.01 -11.81
N THR A 3 5.91 -6.22 -12.22
CA THR A 3 5.45 -7.50 -11.68
C THR A 3 5.48 -7.53 -10.14
N ILE A 4 6.45 -6.85 -9.56
CA ILE A 4 6.64 -6.66 -8.12
C ILE A 4 5.37 -6.13 -7.44
N TYR A 5 4.68 -5.13 -8.02
CA TYR A 5 3.51 -4.56 -7.35
C TYR A 5 2.34 -5.55 -7.31
N GLN A 6 2.08 -6.26 -8.42
CA GLN A 6 1.05 -7.30 -8.46
C GLN A 6 1.37 -8.47 -7.53
N GLU A 7 2.64 -8.90 -7.49
CA GLU A 7 3.11 -9.95 -6.59
C GLU A 7 2.88 -9.57 -5.13
N LEU A 8 3.25 -8.34 -4.74
CA LEU A 8 3.03 -7.83 -3.40
C LEU A 8 1.54 -7.74 -3.06
N LEU A 9 0.69 -7.23 -3.95
CA LEU A 9 -0.75 -7.19 -3.72
C LEU A 9 -1.35 -8.60 -3.55
N SER A 10 -0.98 -9.54 -4.43
CA SER A 10 -1.42 -10.93 -4.32
C SER A 10 -1.00 -11.53 -2.98
N HIS A 11 0.22 -11.23 -2.54
CA HIS A 11 0.75 -11.75 -1.29
C HIS A 11 0.03 -11.17 -0.08
N TRP A 12 -0.19 -9.85 -0.05
CA TRP A 12 -1.01 -9.23 0.99
C TRP A 12 -2.42 -9.83 1.04
N ALA A 13 -3.06 -10.06 -0.12
CA ALA A 13 -4.37 -10.68 -0.18
C ALA A 13 -4.42 -12.11 0.39
N SER A 14 -3.33 -12.87 0.28
CA SER A 14 -3.25 -14.19 0.91
C SER A 14 -3.05 -14.14 2.43
N LEU A 15 -2.37 -13.12 2.95
CA LEU A 15 -2.03 -13.00 4.38
C LEU A 15 -3.13 -12.33 5.20
N ALA A 16 -3.82 -11.34 4.63
CA ALA A 16 -4.88 -10.56 5.29
C ALA A 16 -6.11 -10.44 4.36
N PRO A 17 -6.83 -11.55 4.10
CA PRO A 17 -7.95 -11.56 3.17
C PRO A 17 -9.09 -10.63 3.59
N GLU A 18 -9.25 -10.34 4.89
CA GLU A 18 -10.23 -9.38 5.42
C GLU A 18 -9.92 -7.91 5.08
N GLU A 19 -8.65 -7.59 4.80
CA GLU A 19 -8.19 -6.29 4.32
C GLU A 19 -8.37 -6.15 2.79
N CYS A 20 -8.70 -7.27 2.12
CA CYS A 20 -8.70 -7.42 0.67
C CYS A 20 -10.06 -7.87 0.13
N SER A 21 -10.29 -7.65 -1.16
CA SER A 21 -11.45 -8.14 -1.89
C SER A 21 -11.00 -8.59 -3.27
N THR A 22 -11.56 -9.70 -3.77
CA THR A 22 -11.10 -10.32 -5.02
C THR A 22 -12.21 -10.31 -6.09
N THR A 23 -11.81 -10.01 -7.31
CA THR A 23 -12.52 -10.39 -8.54
C THR A 23 -11.56 -11.19 -9.42
N GLU A 24 -12.03 -12.02 -10.35
CA GLU A 24 -11.26 -13.06 -11.07
C GLU A 24 -9.87 -12.66 -11.62
N ARG A 25 -9.58 -11.35 -11.80
CA ARG A 25 -8.31 -10.83 -12.30
C ARG A 25 -7.74 -9.63 -11.53
N ASP A 26 -8.44 -9.15 -10.52
CA ASP A 26 -8.08 -7.90 -9.83
C ASP A 26 -8.12 -8.04 -8.32
N TYR A 27 -6.96 -7.77 -7.71
CA TYR A 27 -6.89 -7.54 -6.27
C TYR A 27 -7.34 -6.12 -5.98
N LYS A 28 -8.36 -6.01 -5.11
CA LYS A 28 -8.94 -4.76 -4.67
C LYS A 28 -8.78 -4.64 -3.17
N PHE A 29 -8.20 -3.54 -2.72
CA PHE A 29 -7.95 -3.28 -1.31
C PHE A 29 -8.91 -2.22 -0.83
N LYS A 30 -9.59 -2.51 0.28
CA LYS A 30 -10.45 -1.52 0.93
C LYS A 30 -9.60 -0.73 1.89
N VAL A 31 -9.40 0.53 1.54
CA VAL A 31 -8.69 1.44 2.40
C VAL A 31 -9.69 2.25 3.19
N LYS A 32 -9.51 2.31 4.50
CA LYS A 32 -10.26 3.25 5.34
C LYS A 32 -9.83 4.68 5.01
N ILE A 33 -10.78 5.51 4.62
CA ILE A 33 -10.54 6.92 4.36
C ILE A 33 -10.34 7.61 5.70
N LEU A 34 -9.18 8.25 5.87
CA LEU A 34 -8.97 9.16 6.98
C LEU A 34 -9.78 10.43 6.71
N PRO A 35 -10.76 10.79 7.56
CA PRO A 35 -11.59 11.99 7.36
C PRO A 35 -10.74 13.27 7.24
N THR A 36 -9.58 13.29 7.88
CA THR A 36 -8.59 14.37 7.82
C THR A 36 -7.93 14.55 6.45
N VAL A 37 -7.92 13.52 5.61
CA VAL A 37 -7.21 13.53 4.32
C VAL A 37 -8.17 13.84 3.17
N GLU A 38 -9.32 13.15 3.07
CA GLU A 38 -10.28 13.39 1.97
C GLU A 38 -11.47 14.30 2.34
N LYS A 39 -11.48 14.91 3.54
CA LYS A 39 -12.59 15.76 4.03
C LYS A 39 -13.97 15.11 3.81
N ARG A 40 -14.11 13.81 4.09
CA ARG A 40 -15.38 13.10 3.96
C ARG A 40 -16.16 13.09 5.27
N ASN A 41 -17.49 13.18 5.15
CA ASN A 41 -18.42 13.29 6.27
C ASN A 41 -18.71 11.94 6.97
N SER A 42 -17.93 10.88 6.72
CA SER A 42 -18.16 9.56 7.32
C SER A 42 -16.87 8.92 7.83
N ASN A 43 -16.89 8.53 9.10
CA ASN A 43 -15.79 7.85 9.79
C ASN A 43 -15.60 6.39 9.34
N ASN A 44 -16.54 5.86 8.53
CA ASN A 44 -16.50 4.51 7.97
C ASN A 44 -16.39 4.53 6.44
N ALA A 45 -16.06 5.67 5.83
CA ALA A 45 -15.88 5.73 4.39
C ALA A 45 -14.64 4.90 4.01
N SER A 46 -14.80 4.01 3.02
CA SER A 46 -13.71 3.24 2.43
C SER A 46 -13.58 3.56 0.95
N ARG A 47 -12.36 3.58 0.42
CA ARG A 47 -12.11 3.68 -1.03
C ARG A 47 -11.38 2.42 -1.49
N VAL A 48 -11.78 1.94 -2.65
CA VAL A 48 -11.22 0.73 -3.26
C VAL A 48 -10.04 1.14 -4.14
N VAL A 49 -8.90 0.49 -3.90
CA VAL A 49 -7.69 0.60 -4.73
C VAL A 49 -7.48 -0.73 -5.44
N SER A 50 -7.24 -0.72 -6.75
CA SER A 50 -6.99 -1.95 -7.52
C SER A 50 -5.62 -1.93 -8.21
N SER A 51 -5.14 -3.13 -8.54
CA SER A 51 -3.98 -3.35 -9.41
C SER A 51 -4.11 -2.61 -10.74
N GLU A 52 -5.21 -2.81 -11.46
CA GLU A 52 -5.47 -2.15 -12.76
C GLU A 52 -5.41 -0.63 -12.66
N ASN A 53 -6.02 -0.05 -11.62
CA ASN A 53 -6.09 1.40 -11.47
C ASN A 53 -4.70 2.01 -11.24
N ILE A 54 -3.89 1.41 -10.38
CA ILE A 54 -2.57 1.96 -10.05
C ILE A 54 -1.57 1.70 -11.17
N GLU A 55 -1.53 0.49 -11.74
CA GLU A 55 -0.53 0.14 -12.75
C GLU A 55 -0.74 0.87 -14.06
N TRP A 56 -1.99 0.90 -14.55
CA TRP A 56 -2.28 1.62 -15.79
C TRP A 56 -1.89 3.09 -15.65
N ARG A 57 -2.25 3.74 -14.53
CA ARG A 57 -1.95 5.16 -14.28
C ARG A 57 -0.46 5.43 -14.06
N LEU A 58 0.26 4.50 -13.42
CA LEU A 58 1.72 4.54 -13.31
C LEU A 58 2.38 4.48 -14.69
N SER A 59 1.87 3.62 -15.58
CA SER A 59 2.41 3.44 -16.94
C SER A 59 2.11 4.61 -17.87
N THR A 60 0.98 5.30 -17.66
CA THR A 60 0.56 6.46 -18.45
C THR A 60 0.98 7.81 -17.85
N HIS A 61 1.72 7.80 -16.73
CA HIS A 61 2.11 8.98 -15.96
C HIS A 61 0.94 9.91 -15.61
N GLU A 62 -0.24 9.35 -15.43
CA GLU A 62 -1.41 10.13 -15.03
C GLU A 62 -1.25 10.65 -13.61
N GLY A 63 -1.59 11.92 -13.39
CA GLY A 63 -1.51 12.56 -12.07
C GLY A 63 -2.33 11.83 -10.98
N GLN A 64 -3.36 11.07 -11.36
CA GLN A 64 -4.16 10.30 -10.42
C GLN A 64 -3.45 9.04 -9.88
N ALA A 65 -2.33 8.61 -10.47
CA ALA A 65 -1.48 7.56 -9.92
C ALA A 65 -0.91 7.96 -8.56
N LEU A 66 -0.48 9.21 -8.44
CA LEU A 66 0.11 9.76 -7.22
C LEU A 66 -0.92 9.79 -6.08
N GLU A 67 -2.16 10.18 -6.36
CA GLU A 67 -3.24 10.14 -5.36
C GLU A 67 -3.50 8.74 -4.85
N GLN A 68 -3.56 7.74 -5.73
CA GLN A 68 -3.81 6.36 -5.35
C GLN A 68 -2.64 5.74 -4.59
N LEU A 69 -1.40 6.05 -4.96
CA LEU A 69 -0.21 5.61 -4.22
C LEU A 69 -0.09 6.27 -2.86
N ASN A 70 -0.38 7.58 -2.76
CA ASN A 70 -0.46 8.27 -1.47
C ASN A 70 -1.53 7.64 -0.58
N PHE A 71 -2.66 7.28 -1.17
CA PHE A 71 -3.74 6.63 -0.45
C PHE A 71 -3.34 5.22 0.04
N LEU A 72 -2.70 4.40 -0.81
CA LEU A 72 -2.12 3.12 -0.41
C LEU A 72 -1.10 3.29 0.73
N LEU A 73 -0.18 4.26 0.62
CA LEU A 73 0.82 4.55 1.66
C LEU A 73 0.16 4.87 3.01
N LEU A 74 -0.84 5.74 3.01
CA LEU A 74 -1.59 6.08 4.23
C LEU A 74 -2.32 4.86 4.83
N THR A 75 -2.82 3.97 3.97
CA THR A 75 -3.43 2.70 4.39
C THR A 75 -2.45 1.89 5.20
N ILE A 76 -1.26 1.65 4.64
CA ILE A 76 -0.22 0.84 5.28
C ILE A 76 0.21 1.47 6.60
N ILE A 77 0.43 2.79 6.64
CA ILE A 77 0.75 3.51 7.88
C ILE A 77 -0.35 3.29 8.93
N ASN A 78 -1.62 3.34 8.54
CA ASN A 78 -2.74 3.13 9.45
C ASN A 78 -2.83 1.67 9.94
N HIS A 79 -2.61 0.67 9.09
CA HIS A 79 -2.54 -0.72 9.53
C HIS A 79 -1.37 -0.96 10.48
N CYS A 80 -0.20 -0.36 10.20
CA CYS A 80 0.93 -0.40 11.13
C CYS A 80 0.53 0.20 12.48
N ALA A 81 -0.06 1.40 12.49
CA ALA A 81 -0.49 2.07 13.72
C ALA A 81 -1.54 1.26 14.50
N ALA A 82 -2.52 0.66 13.81
CA ALA A 82 -3.53 -0.21 14.41
C ALA A 82 -2.93 -1.46 15.06
N ARG A 83 -1.78 -1.94 14.53
CA ARG A 83 -0.99 -3.03 15.08
C ARG A 83 0.08 -2.55 16.07
N HIS A 84 0.05 -1.29 16.51
CA HIS A 84 1.04 -0.66 17.37
C HIS A 84 2.48 -0.69 16.83
N SER A 85 2.61 -0.71 15.50
CA SER A 85 3.88 -0.69 14.79
C SER A 85 4.19 0.69 14.21
N SER A 86 5.46 1.09 14.27
CA SER A 86 5.98 2.27 13.58
C SER A 86 6.57 1.89 12.22
N ILE A 87 6.43 2.77 11.25
CA ILE A 87 7.07 2.67 9.94
C ILE A 87 7.98 3.87 9.68
N GLY A 88 9.20 3.62 9.23
CA GLY A 88 10.19 4.62 8.83
C GLY A 88 10.58 4.45 7.37
N PHE A 89 11.07 5.53 6.75
CA PHE A 89 11.48 5.54 5.34
C PHE A 89 12.92 6.02 5.19
N THR A 90 13.63 5.44 4.24
CA THR A 90 14.94 5.91 3.79
C THR A 90 14.90 6.11 2.28
N PHE A 91 15.29 7.29 1.82
CA PHE A 91 15.35 7.64 0.40
C PHE A 91 16.80 7.62 -0.06
N GLY A 92 17.12 6.74 -1.01
CA GLY A 92 18.45 6.60 -1.58
C GLY A 92 18.44 6.60 -3.10
N GLU A 93 19.62 6.52 -3.69
CA GLU A 93 19.81 6.56 -5.16
C GLU A 93 19.13 5.38 -5.88
N LEU A 94 19.02 4.23 -5.22
CA LEU A 94 18.36 3.03 -5.75
C LEU A 94 16.83 3.01 -5.51
N GLY A 95 16.29 4.06 -4.88
CA GLY A 95 14.87 4.18 -4.55
C GLY A 95 14.60 4.35 -3.06
N THR A 96 13.35 4.12 -2.68
CA THR A 96 12.86 4.24 -1.31
C THR A 96 12.81 2.87 -0.63
N THR A 97 13.23 2.81 0.62
CA THR A 97 13.07 1.63 1.48
C THR A 97 12.22 1.98 2.69
N ALA A 98 11.32 1.08 3.08
CA ALA A 98 10.54 1.19 4.31
C ALA A 98 11.03 0.18 5.35
N VAL A 99 10.96 0.57 6.62
CA VAL A 99 11.27 -0.29 7.76
C VAL A 99 10.13 -0.20 8.74
N ILE A 100 9.51 -1.34 9.04
CA ILE A 100 8.55 -1.49 10.12
C ILE A 100 9.29 -2.12 11.31
N CYS A 101 8.83 -1.88 12.54
CA CYS A 101 9.29 -2.42 13.82
C CYS A 101 10.32 -3.57 13.77
N ASN A 102 11.33 -3.51 14.65
CA ASN A 102 12.36 -4.55 14.81
C ASN A 102 13.16 -4.89 13.53
N GLY A 103 13.13 -4.02 12.50
CA GLY A 103 14.00 -4.14 11.33
C GLY A 103 13.38 -4.87 10.14
N LEU A 104 12.05 -5.06 10.12
CA LEU A 104 11.35 -5.59 8.95
C LEU A 104 11.41 -4.60 7.80
N LYS A 105 12.40 -4.80 6.94
CA LYS A 105 12.84 -3.88 5.90
C LYS A 105 12.40 -4.35 4.52
N SER A 106 11.82 -3.44 3.73
CA SER A 106 11.50 -3.69 2.33
C SER A 106 12.76 -3.76 1.46
N GLN A 107 12.62 -4.31 0.25
CA GLN A 107 13.57 -4.01 -0.81
C GLN A 107 13.49 -2.52 -1.22
N PRO A 108 14.52 -1.95 -1.85
CA PRO A 108 14.41 -0.64 -2.50
C PRO A 108 13.31 -0.66 -3.57
N GLN A 109 12.40 0.30 -3.53
CA GLN A 109 11.28 0.45 -4.46
C GLN A 109 11.23 1.85 -5.05
N LEU A 110 10.69 1.99 -6.25
CA LEU A 110 10.58 3.29 -6.94
C LEU A 110 9.64 4.27 -6.23
N HIS A 111 8.73 3.79 -5.38
CA HIS A 111 7.76 4.63 -4.67
C HIS A 111 7.61 4.22 -3.20
N PRO A 112 7.51 5.18 -2.24
CA PRO A 112 7.35 4.89 -0.81
C PRO A 112 6.14 3.99 -0.50
N ALA A 113 5.05 4.12 -1.25
CA ALA A 113 3.87 3.26 -1.08
C ALA A 113 4.16 1.77 -1.35
N ILE A 114 4.97 1.48 -2.36
CA ILE A 114 5.34 0.10 -2.71
C ILE A 114 6.34 -0.43 -1.66
N ALA A 115 7.29 0.41 -1.23
CA ALA A 115 8.20 0.07 -0.14
C ALA A 115 7.44 -0.25 1.15
N ALA A 116 6.45 0.58 1.50
CA ALA A 116 5.61 0.36 2.67
C ALA A 116 4.84 -0.96 2.59
N LEU A 117 4.24 -1.26 1.43
CA LEU A 117 3.52 -2.52 1.21
C LEU A 117 4.42 -3.74 1.40
N ASP A 118 5.62 -3.76 0.82
CA ASP A 118 6.60 -4.84 0.98
C ASP A 118 7.01 -5.02 2.46
N ALA A 119 7.34 -3.93 3.16
CA ALA A 119 7.63 -4.02 4.59
C ALA A 119 6.43 -4.53 5.41
N TYR A 120 5.21 -4.13 5.06
CA TYR A 120 3.99 -4.55 5.77
C TYR A 120 3.66 -6.02 5.56
N ILE A 121 3.85 -6.54 4.35
CA ILE A 121 3.73 -7.98 4.08
C ILE A 121 4.67 -8.77 4.99
N ARG A 122 5.92 -8.33 5.13
CA ARG A 122 6.87 -8.94 6.08
C ARG A 122 6.40 -8.87 7.53
N LEU A 123 5.68 -7.82 7.92
CA LEU A 123 5.05 -7.75 9.25
C LEU A 123 3.92 -8.78 9.38
N LEU A 124 3.15 -9.03 8.34
CA LEU A 124 2.05 -10.00 8.35
C LEU A 124 2.54 -11.46 8.40
N GLU A 125 3.75 -11.73 7.90
CA GLU A 125 4.36 -13.07 7.90
C GLU A 125 4.92 -13.49 9.28
N PHE A 126 5.15 -12.54 10.19
CA PHE A 126 5.69 -12.76 11.54
C PHE A 126 4.59 -12.82 12.61
#